data_AF-A0A968U4W1-F1
#
_entry.id   AF-A0A968U4W1-F1
#
_cell.length_a   1.000
_cell.length_b   1.000
_cell.length_c   1.000
_cell.angle_alpha   90.00
_cell.angle_beta   90.00
_cell.angle_gamma   90.00
#
_symmetry.space_group_name_H-M   'P 1'
#
loop_
_entity.id
_entity.type
_entity.pdbx_description
1 polymer ?
#
loop_
_entity_poly.entity_id
_entity_poly.type
_entity_poly.pdbx_seq_one_letter_code
_entity_poly.pdbx_strand_id
1 'polypeptide(L)'
;MSRSIPMKRLMFLLTTSLIILAAGYITLVALVFFHQERLAYFPQPGLFESPENWGYTYEDVWLDTADGVRIHGWYVPAAEPRGAAIFFHGNGNNIDSNAHELRALQLFGFNTLMLDYRGYGLSEGSPIEAGLYHDADAAWRYMTETRGIAPKSIVLVGQSLGGGVATYLAQQHDVAGVVLMATFTSMADVGAEHYSFLPVHLLSRNRYPSLARLPDIQAPLLIIHSRDDRTMASAMPSGYMLLPTSQKP
;
A
#
# COMPACT_ATOMS: atom_id res chain seq x y z
N MET A 1 26.60 -49.01 -34.62
CA MET A 1 26.11 -48.05 -35.63
C MET A 1 25.48 -46.86 -34.90
N SER A 2 26.22 -45.75 -34.75
CA SER A 2 25.69 -44.51 -34.19
C SER A 2 24.99 -43.73 -35.31
N ARG A 3 23.66 -43.63 -35.29
CA ARG A 3 22.92 -42.76 -36.21
C ARG A 3 22.97 -41.34 -35.63
N SER A 4 24.00 -40.58 -36.02
CA SER A 4 24.06 -39.15 -35.71
C SER A 4 22.88 -38.42 -36.36
N ILE A 5 22.14 -37.64 -35.58
CA ILE A 5 21.07 -36.78 -36.10
C ILE A 5 21.69 -35.82 -37.13
N PRO A 6 21.13 -35.70 -38.36
CA PRO A 6 21.68 -34.79 -39.34
C PRO A 6 21.58 -33.35 -38.82
N MET A 7 22.69 -32.60 -38.90
CA MET A 7 22.86 -31.25 -38.34
C MET A 7 21.66 -30.32 -38.63
N LYS A 8 21.12 -30.38 -39.86
CA LYS A 8 19.95 -29.58 -40.27
C LYS A 8 18.67 -29.90 -39.48
N ARG A 9 18.43 -31.17 -39.15
CA ARG A 9 17.27 -31.57 -38.31
C ARG A 9 17.49 -31.14 -36.87
N LEU A 10 18.71 -31.25 -36.36
CA LEU A 10 19.04 -30.78 -35.02
C LEU A 10 18.84 -29.25 -34.90
N MET A 11 19.36 -28.48 -35.87
CA MET A 11 19.17 -27.02 -35.92
C MET A 11 17.69 -26.63 -36.03
N PHE A 12 16.92 -27.30 -36.89
CA PHE A 12 15.49 -27.05 -37.01
C PHE A 12 14.76 -27.28 -35.68
N LEU A 13 15.00 -28.41 -35.01
CA LEU A 13 14.39 -28.72 -33.72
C LEU A 13 14.76 -27.70 -32.64
N LEU A 14 16.03 -27.30 -32.56
CA LEU A 14 16.49 -26.28 -31.61
C LEU A 14 15.80 -24.93 -31.84
N THR A 15 15.72 -24.49 -33.10
CA THR A 15 15.03 -23.24 -33.46
C THR A 15 13.55 -23.31 -33.12
N THR A 16 12.87 -24.41 -33.45
CA THR A 16 11.47 -24.62 -33.10
C THR A 16 11.25 -24.60 -31.59
N SER A 17 12.10 -25.30 -30.82
CA SER A 17 12.03 -25.29 -29.35
C SER A 17 12.23 -23.88 -28.79
N LEU A 18 13.19 -23.11 -29.31
CA LEU A 18 13.43 -21.73 -28.87
C LEU A 18 12.23 -20.82 -29.16
N ILE A 19 11.61 -20.95 -30.34
CA ILE A 19 10.41 -20.18 -30.71
C ILE A 19 9.25 -20.53 -29.76
N ILE A 20 9.05 -21.81 -29.45
CA ILE A 20 7.98 -22.25 -28.53
C ILE A 20 8.23 -21.70 -27.12
N LEU A 21 9.46 -21.75 -26.62
CA LEU A 21 9.82 -21.19 -25.32
C LEU A 21 9.62 -19.67 -25.27
N ALA A 22 10.05 -18.96 -26.32
CA ALA A 22 9.87 -17.52 -26.42
C ALA A 22 8.37 -17.14 -26.48
N ALA A 23 7.57 -17.85 -27.28
CA ALA A 23 6.13 -17.64 -27.35
C ALA A 23 5.46 -17.91 -25.99
N GLY A 24 5.80 -19.01 -25.32
CA GLY A 24 5.29 -19.34 -24.00
C GLY A 24 5.62 -18.28 -22.95
N TYR A 25 6.86 -17.77 -22.95
CA TYR A 25 7.27 -16.70 -22.05
C TYR A 25 6.54 -15.37 -22.34
N ILE A 26 6.39 -14.99 -23.61
CA ILE A 26 5.61 -13.80 -24.01
C ILE A 26 4.15 -13.93 -23.55
N THR A 27 3.54 -15.11 -23.71
CA THR A 27 2.19 -15.37 -23.23
C THR A 27 2.11 -15.24 -21.71
N LEU A 28 3.07 -15.79 -20.96
CA LEU A 28 3.13 -15.65 -19.50
C LEU A 28 3.24 -14.18 -19.08
N VAL A 29 4.15 -13.42 -19.70
CA VAL A 29 4.32 -11.99 -19.45
C VAL A 29 3.03 -11.21 -19.74
N ALA A 30 2.35 -11.51 -20.86
CA ALA A 30 1.08 -10.89 -21.20
C ALA A 30 0.00 -11.19 -20.15
N LEU A 31 -0.13 -12.46 -19.73
CA LEU A 31 -1.09 -12.86 -18.69
C LEU A 31 -0.83 -12.11 -17.37
N VAL A 32 0.42 -12.03 -16.93
CA VAL A 32 0.78 -11.26 -15.73
C VAL A 32 0.45 -9.77 -15.92
N PHE A 33 0.80 -9.19 -17.07
CA PHE A 33 0.57 -7.77 -17.34
C PHE A 33 -0.91 -7.38 -17.28
N PHE A 34 -1.79 -8.20 -17.88
CA PHE A 34 -3.23 -7.95 -17.92
C PHE A 34 -3.96 -8.33 -16.64
N HIS A 35 -3.37 -9.15 -15.76
CA HIS A 35 -4.00 -9.59 -14.49
C HIS A 35 -3.27 -9.13 -13.24
N GLN A 36 -2.28 -8.24 -13.35
CA GLN A 36 -1.43 -7.80 -12.24
C GLN A 36 -2.22 -7.21 -11.06
N GLU A 37 -3.37 -6.56 -11.27
CA GLU A 37 -4.18 -6.03 -10.18
C GLU A 37 -4.68 -7.13 -9.24
N ARG A 38 -5.10 -8.28 -9.80
CA ARG A 38 -5.54 -9.44 -9.00
C ARG A 38 -4.37 -10.16 -8.31
N LEU A 39 -3.16 -9.96 -8.79
CA LEU A 39 -1.95 -10.51 -8.19
C LEU A 39 -1.35 -9.57 -7.13
N ALA A 40 -1.57 -8.27 -7.28
CA ALA A 40 -1.03 -7.24 -6.40
C ALA A 40 -1.94 -6.95 -5.20
N TYR A 41 -3.25 -7.06 -5.35
CA TYR A 41 -4.21 -6.72 -4.30
C TYR A 41 -5.03 -7.95 -3.88
N PHE A 42 -5.21 -8.07 -2.56
CA PHE A 42 -6.01 -9.12 -1.94
C PHE A 42 -7.12 -8.51 -1.07
N PRO A 43 -8.18 -7.93 -1.69
CA PRO A 43 -9.22 -7.27 -0.92
C PRO A 43 -10.01 -8.23 -0.03
N GLN A 44 -10.21 -7.85 1.23
CA GLN A 44 -11.08 -8.55 2.16
C GLN A 44 -12.44 -7.86 2.21
N PRO A 45 -13.51 -8.47 1.69
CA PRO A 45 -14.83 -7.86 1.69
C PRO A 45 -15.54 -7.98 3.05
N GLY A 46 -16.43 -7.04 3.32
CA GLY A 46 -17.25 -7.03 4.54
C GLY A 46 -16.49 -6.57 5.78
N LEU A 47 -17.22 -6.42 6.89
CA LEU A 47 -16.69 -6.09 8.21
C LEU A 47 -17.37 -7.01 9.24
N PHE A 48 -16.56 -7.66 10.07
CA PHE A 48 -17.02 -8.61 11.09
C PHE A 48 -16.93 -8.06 12.50
N GLU A 49 -16.05 -7.08 12.70
CA GLU A 49 -15.86 -6.36 13.96
C GLU A 49 -16.04 -4.86 13.71
N SER A 50 -16.20 -4.09 14.78
CA SER A 50 -16.31 -2.63 14.75
C SER A 50 -15.57 -2.01 15.94
N PRO A 51 -15.28 -0.69 15.93
CA PRO A 51 -14.69 -0.02 17.08
C PRO A 51 -15.51 -0.17 18.36
N GLU A 52 -16.83 -0.33 18.27
CA GLU A 52 -17.70 -0.58 19.42
C GLU A 52 -17.36 -1.90 20.12
N ASN A 53 -17.07 -2.97 19.35
CA ASN A 53 -16.64 -4.26 19.89
C ASN A 53 -15.32 -4.14 20.69
N TRP A 54 -14.53 -3.10 20.41
CA TRP A 54 -13.25 -2.83 21.06
C TRP A 54 -13.34 -1.77 22.18
N GLY A 55 -14.56 -1.27 22.45
CA GLY A 55 -14.84 -0.31 23.52
C GLY A 55 -14.68 1.16 23.11
N TYR A 56 -14.76 1.48 21.81
CA TYR A 56 -14.67 2.85 21.30
C TYR A 56 -15.98 3.31 20.67
N THR A 57 -16.36 4.56 20.90
CA THR A 57 -17.41 5.20 20.10
C THR A 57 -16.85 5.60 18.75
N TYR A 58 -17.62 5.45 17.69
CA TYR A 58 -17.19 5.79 16.34
C TYR A 58 -18.34 6.27 15.47
N GLU A 59 -18.00 6.89 14.35
CA GLU A 59 -18.92 7.27 13.29
C GLU A 59 -18.58 6.46 12.04
N ASP A 60 -19.59 5.80 11.44
CA ASP A 60 -19.50 5.26 10.09
C ASP A 60 -19.49 6.41 9.07
N VAL A 61 -18.44 6.47 8.26
CA VAL A 61 -18.25 7.56 7.31
C VAL A 61 -18.13 7.03 5.90
N TRP A 62 -18.67 7.80 4.96
CA TRP A 62 -18.57 7.53 3.54
C TRP A 62 -17.94 8.72 2.85
N LEU A 63 -16.90 8.48 2.07
CA LEU A 63 -16.11 9.51 1.41
C LEU A 63 -16.24 9.35 -0.10
N ASP A 64 -16.54 10.44 -0.79
CA ASP A 64 -16.57 10.47 -2.25
C ASP A 64 -15.18 10.87 -2.79
N THR A 65 -14.62 10.02 -3.63
CA THR A 65 -13.35 10.30 -4.32
C THR A 65 -13.57 11.22 -5.51
N ALA A 66 -12.51 11.89 -5.97
CA ALA A 66 -12.60 12.81 -7.10
C ALA A 66 -13.03 12.13 -8.41
N ASP A 67 -12.77 10.82 -8.54
CA ASP A 67 -13.17 9.98 -9.66
C ASP A 67 -14.54 9.30 -9.47
N GLY A 68 -15.29 9.68 -8.42
CA GLY A 68 -16.68 9.26 -8.22
C GLY A 68 -16.85 7.87 -7.60
N VAL A 69 -15.82 7.33 -6.96
CA VAL A 69 -15.91 6.09 -6.18
C VAL A 69 -16.27 6.44 -4.75
N ARG A 70 -17.20 5.67 -4.16
CA ARG A 70 -17.56 5.83 -2.75
C ARG A 70 -16.81 4.83 -1.89
N ILE A 71 -16.06 5.33 -0.92
CA ILE A 71 -15.28 4.51 0.02
C ILE A 71 -15.80 4.65 1.44
N HIS A 72 -15.68 3.58 2.22
CA HIS A 72 -16.14 3.48 3.60
C HIS A 72 -14.98 3.62 4.59
N GLY A 73 -15.29 4.11 5.78
CA GLY A 73 -14.34 4.17 6.88
C GLY A 73 -15.01 4.43 8.22
N TRP A 74 -14.18 4.50 9.25
CA TRP A 74 -14.56 4.83 10.61
C TRP A 74 -13.82 6.07 11.08
N TYR A 75 -14.57 7.01 11.64
CA TYR A 75 -14.00 8.11 12.42
C TYR A 75 -14.19 7.83 13.91
N VAL A 76 -13.08 7.71 14.64
CA VAL A 76 -13.04 7.35 16.05
C VAL A 76 -12.48 8.54 16.85
N PRO A 77 -13.32 9.33 17.54
CA PRO A 77 -12.86 10.44 18.35
C PRO A 77 -12.06 9.96 19.57
N ALA A 78 -10.97 10.66 19.89
CA ALA A 78 -10.24 10.45 21.13
C ALA A 78 -10.97 11.09 22.31
N ALA A 79 -10.88 10.48 23.50
CA ALA A 79 -11.45 11.04 24.72
C ALA A 79 -10.81 12.39 25.11
N GLU A 80 -9.49 12.49 24.95
CA GLU A 80 -8.71 13.71 25.15
C GLU A 80 -7.86 14.01 23.90
N PRO A 81 -8.43 14.69 22.88
CA PRO A 81 -7.74 14.88 21.61
C PRO A 81 -6.49 15.75 21.72
N ARG A 82 -5.37 15.23 21.21
CA ARG A 82 -4.07 15.91 21.09
C ARG A 82 -3.68 16.17 19.63
N GLY A 83 -4.37 15.53 18.70
CA GLY A 83 -4.18 15.61 17.27
C GLY A 83 -5.11 14.66 16.55
N ALA A 84 -4.85 14.42 15.28
CA ALA A 84 -5.57 13.44 14.48
C ALA A 84 -4.64 12.51 13.72
N ALA A 85 -5.15 11.34 13.36
CA ALA A 85 -4.44 10.35 12.56
C ALA A 85 -5.31 9.91 11.39
N ILE A 86 -4.70 9.74 10.22
CA ILE A 86 -5.29 8.99 9.11
C ILE A 86 -4.52 7.67 9.02
N PHE A 87 -5.24 6.56 9.19
CA PHE A 87 -4.68 5.22 9.16
C PHE A 87 -4.97 4.52 7.84
N PHE A 88 -3.91 4.02 7.22
CA PHE A 88 -3.90 3.30 5.96
C PHE A 88 -3.47 1.85 6.21
N HIS A 89 -4.39 0.90 6.04
CA HIS A 89 -4.18 -0.51 6.38
C HIS A 89 -3.31 -1.25 5.35
N GLY A 90 -2.84 -2.45 5.73
CA GLY A 90 -2.08 -3.33 4.84
C GLY A 90 -2.93 -4.03 3.79
N ASN A 91 -2.27 -4.57 2.76
CA ASN A 91 -2.90 -5.47 1.78
C ASN A 91 -3.38 -6.76 2.47
N GLY A 92 -4.44 -7.40 1.96
CA GLY A 92 -4.94 -8.65 2.55
C GLY A 92 -5.79 -8.49 3.81
N ASN A 93 -6.02 -7.26 4.28
CA ASN A 93 -6.83 -6.89 5.45
C ASN A 93 -7.89 -5.84 5.07
N ASN A 94 -8.74 -5.43 6.01
CA ASN A 94 -9.60 -4.25 5.94
C ASN A 94 -9.56 -3.52 7.31
N ILE A 95 -10.31 -2.43 7.51
CA ILE A 95 -10.29 -1.66 8.77
C ILE A 95 -10.67 -2.46 10.03
N ASP A 96 -11.47 -3.53 9.93
CA ASP A 96 -11.86 -4.37 11.09
C ASP A 96 -10.71 -5.18 11.69
N SER A 97 -9.63 -5.35 10.95
CA SER A 97 -8.51 -6.19 11.37
C SER A 97 -7.43 -5.42 12.14
N ASN A 98 -7.67 -4.14 12.45
CA ASN A 98 -6.66 -3.18 12.93
C ASN A 98 -6.99 -2.60 14.32
N ALA A 99 -7.58 -3.41 15.19
CA ALA A 99 -7.95 -3.01 16.56
C ALA A 99 -6.74 -2.57 17.40
N HIS A 100 -5.58 -3.20 17.18
CA HIS A 100 -4.34 -2.89 17.90
C HIS A 100 -3.82 -1.50 17.55
N GLU A 101 -3.83 -1.15 16.27
CA GLU A 101 -3.43 0.14 15.73
C GLU A 101 -4.38 1.24 16.22
N LEU A 102 -5.70 0.99 16.16
CA LEU A 102 -6.67 1.93 16.70
C LEU A 102 -6.44 2.15 18.20
N ARG A 103 -6.28 1.09 18.99
CA ARG A 103 -6.01 1.22 20.44
C ARG A 103 -4.77 2.05 20.71
N ALA A 104 -3.68 1.83 19.98
CA ALA A 104 -2.45 2.61 20.13
C ALA A 104 -2.69 4.10 19.85
N LEU A 105 -3.36 4.43 18.75
CA LEU A 105 -3.68 5.82 18.39
C LEU A 105 -4.59 6.50 19.41
N GLN A 106 -5.59 5.78 19.92
CA GLN A 106 -6.49 6.27 20.97
C GLN A 106 -5.74 6.52 22.29
N LEU A 107 -4.81 5.64 22.67
CA LEU A 107 -3.95 5.83 23.86
C LEU A 107 -3.08 7.09 23.77
N PHE A 108 -2.67 7.50 22.57
CA PHE A 108 -1.92 8.73 22.35
C PHE A 108 -2.81 9.97 22.16
N GLY A 109 -4.14 9.82 22.20
CA GLY A 109 -5.09 10.92 22.08
C GLY A 109 -5.34 11.39 20.64
N PHE A 110 -5.26 10.50 19.65
CA PHE A 110 -5.54 10.87 18.25
C PHE A 110 -7.00 10.60 17.87
N ASN A 111 -7.69 11.64 17.39
CA ASN A 111 -8.89 11.45 16.57
C ASN A 111 -8.50 10.66 15.33
N THR A 112 -9.05 9.47 15.12
CA THR A 112 -8.53 8.53 14.13
C THR A 112 -9.54 8.33 13.01
N LEU A 113 -9.14 8.59 11.77
CA LEU A 113 -9.84 8.14 10.57
C LEU A 113 -9.17 6.87 10.05
N MET A 114 -9.91 5.78 9.99
CA MET A 114 -9.52 4.54 9.31
C MET A 114 -10.41 4.40 8.08
N LEU A 115 -9.84 4.05 6.93
CA LEU A 115 -10.61 3.86 5.70
C LEU A 115 -10.24 2.55 5.02
N ASP A 116 -11.24 1.93 4.38
CA ASP A 116 -11.01 0.85 3.44
C ASP A 116 -10.76 1.42 2.05
N TYR A 117 -9.73 0.94 1.39
CA TYR A 117 -9.49 1.27 -0.02
C TYR A 117 -10.64 0.80 -0.90
N ARG A 118 -10.81 1.41 -2.07
CA ARG A 118 -11.72 0.89 -3.09
C ARG A 118 -11.54 -0.61 -3.33
N GLY A 119 -12.66 -1.33 -3.31
CA GLY A 119 -12.72 -2.79 -3.43
C GLY A 119 -12.44 -3.57 -2.13
N TYR A 120 -12.06 -2.93 -1.03
CA TYR A 120 -11.88 -3.53 0.30
C TYR A 120 -13.08 -3.24 1.20
N GLY A 121 -13.31 -4.10 2.19
CA GLY A 121 -14.36 -3.95 3.19
C GLY A 121 -15.73 -3.65 2.57
N LEU A 122 -16.26 -2.45 2.86
CA LEU A 122 -17.52 -1.97 2.30
C LEU A 122 -17.34 -0.93 1.17
N SER A 123 -16.10 -0.60 0.80
CA SER A 123 -15.80 0.36 -0.26
C SER A 123 -16.09 -0.18 -1.65
N GLU A 124 -16.62 0.68 -2.51
CA GLU A 124 -16.92 0.33 -3.91
C GLU A 124 -15.65 0.24 -4.77
N GLY A 125 -15.81 -0.13 -6.04
CA GLY A 125 -14.74 -0.04 -7.04
C GLY A 125 -13.75 -1.20 -7.01
N SER A 126 -12.53 -0.94 -7.47
CA SER A 126 -11.46 -1.95 -7.56
C SER A 126 -10.09 -1.31 -7.38
N PRO A 127 -9.15 -2.00 -6.70
CA PRO A 127 -7.88 -1.40 -6.33
C PRO A 127 -6.92 -1.31 -7.51
N ILE A 128 -6.42 -0.10 -7.72
CA ILE A 128 -5.25 0.24 -8.52
C ILE A 128 -4.50 1.36 -7.81
N GLU A 129 -3.21 1.53 -8.09
CA GLU A 129 -2.37 2.50 -7.37
C GLU A 129 -2.94 3.93 -7.42
N ALA A 130 -3.28 4.42 -8.61
CA ALA A 130 -3.87 5.75 -8.77
C ALA A 130 -5.21 5.90 -8.03
N GLY A 131 -5.99 4.82 -7.93
CA GLY A 131 -7.25 4.81 -7.21
C GLY A 131 -7.04 4.93 -5.70
N LEU A 132 -6.08 4.19 -5.14
CA LEU A 132 -5.74 4.29 -3.72
C LEU A 132 -5.22 5.70 -3.34
N TYR A 133 -4.62 6.42 -4.29
CA TYR A 133 -4.27 7.83 -4.10
C TYR A 133 -5.49 8.74 -4.06
N HIS A 134 -6.49 8.54 -4.92
CA HIS A 134 -7.76 9.25 -4.82
C HIS A 134 -8.50 8.95 -3.51
N ASP A 135 -8.39 7.72 -2.99
CA ASP A 135 -8.96 7.33 -1.70
C ASP A 135 -8.27 8.10 -0.55
N ALA A 136 -6.94 8.22 -0.60
CA ALA A 136 -6.17 9.01 0.36
C ALA A 136 -6.50 10.50 0.30
N ASP A 137 -6.66 11.05 -0.90
CA ASP A 137 -7.06 12.45 -1.09
C ASP A 137 -8.47 12.71 -0.53
N ALA A 138 -9.39 11.73 -0.63
CA ALA A 138 -10.71 11.82 -0.04
C ALA A 138 -10.67 11.80 1.49
N ALA A 139 -9.85 10.92 2.08
CA ALA A 139 -9.58 10.90 3.52
C ALA A 139 -9.00 12.23 4.02
N TRP A 140 -8.06 12.81 3.27
CA TRP A 140 -7.48 14.10 3.59
C TRP A 140 -8.52 15.22 3.61
N ARG A 141 -9.29 15.38 2.52
CA ARG A 141 -10.35 16.39 2.43
C ARG A 141 -11.36 16.23 3.56
N TYR A 142 -11.76 15.00 3.87
CA TYR A 142 -12.67 14.75 4.99
C TYR A 142 -12.13 15.30 6.31
N MET A 143 -10.86 15.03 6.62
CA MET A 143 -10.24 15.49 7.87
C MET A 143 -10.04 17.01 7.90
N THR A 144 -9.62 17.62 6.80
CA THR A 144 -9.31 19.06 6.78
C THR A 144 -10.54 19.93 6.54
N GLU A 145 -11.44 19.54 5.65
CA GLU A 145 -12.58 20.36 5.21
C GLU A 145 -13.85 20.02 6.00
N THR A 146 -14.14 18.74 6.23
CA THR A 146 -15.35 18.32 6.96
C THR A 146 -15.14 18.38 8.47
N ARG A 147 -14.02 17.86 8.97
CA ARG A 147 -13.69 17.88 10.41
C ARG A 147 -12.95 19.14 10.86
N GLY A 148 -12.50 19.98 9.92
CA GLY A 148 -11.83 21.25 10.22
C GLY A 148 -10.46 21.09 10.91
N ILE A 149 -9.81 19.93 10.76
CA ILE A 149 -8.56 19.62 11.45
C ILE A 149 -7.42 20.25 10.65
N ALA A 150 -6.61 21.07 11.32
CA ALA A 150 -5.46 21.70 10.68
C ALA A 150 -4.47 20.65 10.16
N PRO A 151 -3.90 20.80 8.94
CA PRO A 151 -2.93 19.87 8.37
C PRO A 151 -1.77 19.49 9.33
N LYS A 152 -1.23 20.47 10.04
CA LYS A 152 -0.15 20.32 11.03
C LYS A 152 -0.53 19.61 12.32
N SER A 153 -1.79 19.20 12.46
CA SER A 153 -2.28 18.37 13.56
C SER A 153 -2.59 16.93 13.13
N ILE A 154 -2.38 16.59 11.84
CA ILE A 154 -2.68 15.28 11.28
C ILE A 154 -1.38 14.47 11.12
N VAL A 155 -1.34 13.27 11.71
CA VAL A 155 -0.31 12.27 11.49
C VAL A 155 -0.81 11.25 10.47
N LEU A 156 0.03 10.88 9.51
CA LEU A 156 -0.28 9.81 8.56
C LEU A 156 0.36 8.51 9.05
N VAL A 157 -0.43 7.45 9.17
CA VAL A 157 0.03 6.15 9.65
C VAL A 157 -0.27 5.11 8.59
N GLY A 158 0.76 4.45 8.06
CA GLY A 158 0.62 3.47 7.00
C GLY A 158 1.29 2.15 7.36
N GLN A 159 0.55 1.05 7.19
CA GLN A 159 1.06 -0.31 7.36
C GLN A 159 1.23 -1.00 5.99
N SER A 160 2.40 -1.56 5.70
CA SER A 160 2.66 -2.30 4.46
C SER A 160 2.22 -1.50 3.21
N LEU A 161 1.23 -1.97 2.44
CA LEU A 161 0.62 -1.21 1.33
C LEU A 161 0.23 0.22 1.71
N GLY A 162 -0.34 0.41 2.91
CA GLY A 162 -0.74 1.70 3.41
C GLY A 162 0.41 2.67 3.66
N GLY A 163 1.65 2.19 3.84
CA GLY A 163 2.82 3.07 3.86
C GLY A 163 3.14 3.66 2.47
N GLY A 164 2.86 2.92 1.39
CA GLY A 164 2.88 3.42 0.02
C GLY A 164 1.89 4.55 -0.22
N VAL A 165 0.70 4.44 0.37
CA VAL A 165 -0.36 5.45 0.29
C VAL A 165 -0.04 6.66 1.18
N ALA A 166 0.41 6.42 2.42
CA ALA A 166 0.79 7.48 3.35
C ALA A 166 1.94 8.35 2.81
N THR A 167 2.95 7.74 2.19
CA THR A 167 4.08 8.49 1.59
C THR A 167 3.66 9.34 0.40
N TYR A 168 2.69 8.89 -0.41
CA TYR A 168 2.09 9.73 -1.46
C TYR A 168 1.45 10.98 -0.85
N LEU A 169 0.55 10.80 0.12
CA LEU A 169 -0.20 11.91 0.69
C LEU A 169 0.72 12.89 1.45
N ALA A 170 1.73 12.36 2.14
CA ALA A 170 2.74 13.15 2.85
C ALA A 170 3.63 14.01 1.92
N GLN A 171 3.79 13.62 0.66
CA GLN A 171 4.53 14.41 -0.34
C GLN A 171 3.71 15.64 -0.79
N GLN A 172 2.38 15.55 -0.74
CA GLN A 172 1.47 16.60 -1.20
C GLN A 172 1.13 17.61 -0.10
N HIS A 173 1.23 17.21 1.17
CA HIS A 173 0.70 17.98 2.29
C HIS A 173 1.68 18.12 3.45
N ASP A 174 1.62 19.27 4.11
CA ASP A 174 2.48 19.58 5.24
C ASP A 174 1.87 19.05 6.55
N VAL A 175 2.04 17.75 6.77
CA VAL A 175 1.46 17.00 7.89
C VAL A 175 2.27 17.15 9.19
N ALA A 176 1.70 16.71 10.32
CA ALA A 176 2.36 16.73 11.63
C ALA A 176 3.50 15.69 11.73
N GLY A 177 3.34 14.57 11.03
CA GLY A 177 4.30 13.46 11.04
C GLY A 177 3.82 12.29 10.19
N VAL A 178 4.75 11.37 9.90
CA VAL A 178 4.46 10.14 9.16
C VAL A 178 5.01 8.95 9.93
N VAL A 179 4.21 7.90 10.09
CA VAL A 179 4.59 6.63 10.70
C VAL A 179 4.41 5.52 9.66
N LEU A 180 5.51 4.84 9.33
CA LEU A 180 5.52 3.73 8.36
C LEU A 180 5.84 2.43 9.09
N MET A 181 4.93 1.47 9.03
CA MET A 181 5.03 0.18 9.71
C MET A 181 5.13 -0.94 8.67
N ALA A 182 6.22 -1.72 8.70
CA ALA A 182 6.44 -2.84 7.79
C ALA A 182 6.25 -2.47 6.29
N THR A 183 6.65 -1.26 5.90
CA THR A 183 6.51 -0.78 4.50
C THR A 183 7.71 -1.14 3.64
N PHE A 184 7.49 -1.22 2.33
CA PHE A 184 8.50 -1.50 1.31
C PHE A 184 9.13 -0.23 0.72
N THR A 185 10.26 -0.37 0.03
CA THR A 185 10.89 0.71 -0.76
C THR A 185 10.04 1.08 -1.97
N SER A 186 9.61 0.07 -2.72
CA SER A 186 8.55 0.16 -3.71
C SER A 186 7.88 -1.20 -3.92
N MET A 187 6.61 -1.19 -4.32
CA MET A 187 5.90 -2.42 -4.67
C MET A 187 6.50 -3.09 -5.92
N ALA A 188 7.10 -2.30 -6.81
CA ALA A 188 7.82 -2.85 -7.96
C ALA A 188 9.08 -3.63 -7.56
N ASP A 189 9.82 -3.16 -6.54
CA ASP A 189 11.00 -3.87 -6.01
C ASP A 189 10.58 -5.20 -5.38
N VAL A 190 9.53 -5.17 -4.56
CA VAL A 190 8.91 -6.37 -3.98
C VAL A 190 8.54 -7.37 -5.08
N GLY A 191 7.84 -6.92 -6.11
CA GLY A 191 7.45 -7.80 -7.22
C GLY A 191 8.66 -8.39 -7.95
N ALA A 192 9.71 -7.60 -8.18
CA ALA A 192 10.94 -8.05 -8.84
C ALA A 192 11.72 -9.06 -7.99
N GLU A 193 11.64 -8.94 -6.66
CA GLU A 193 12.22 -9.90 -5.73
C GLU A 193 11.51 -11.26 -5.79
N HIS A 194 10.17 -11.26 -5.69
CA HIS A 194 9.37 -12.50 -5.71
C HIS A 194 9.29 -13.14 -7.11
N TYR A 195 9.34 -12.33 -8.17
CA TYR A 195 9.20 -12.76 -9.56
C TYR A 195 10.40 -12.36 -10.41
N SER A 196 11.61 -12.74 -9.97
CA SER A 196 12.88 -12.37 -10.60
C SER A 196 13.05 -12.80 -12.06
N PHE A 197 12.27 -13.77 -12.53
CA PHE A 197 12.23 -14.19 -13.92
C PHE A 197 11.37 -13.28 -14.81
N LEU A 198 10.64 -12.31 -14.25
CA LEU A 198 9.82 -11.34 -14.98
C LEU A 198 10.48 -9.95 -14.94
N PRO A 199 10.33 -9.13 -16.00
CA PRO A 199 10.84 -7.76 -16.03
C PRO A 199 9.87 -6.81 -15.29
N VAL A 200 9.67 -7.04 -13.99
CA VAL A 200 8.64 -6.36 -13.18
C VAL A 200 8.73 -4.84 -13.25
N HIS A 201 9.93 -4.26 -13.19
CA HIS A 201 10.11 -2.79 -13.27
C HIS A 201 9.68 -2.18 -14.60
N LEU A 202 9.63 -2.96 -15.68
CA LEU A 202 9.12 -2.51 -16.99
C LEU A 202 7.60 -2.68 -17.09
N LEU A 203 7.04 -3.70 -16.42
CA LEU A 203 5.65 -4.12 -16.58
C LEU A 203 4.69 -3.58 -15.52
N SER A 204 5.20 -3.29 -14.31
CA SER A 204 4.36 -2.95 -13.17
C SER A 204 3.69 -1.59 -13.36
N ARG A 205 2.36 -1.61 -13.29
CA ARG A 205 1.47 -0.43 -13.20
C ARG A 205 1.28 0.04 -11.76
N ASN A 206 1.56 -0.83 -10.78
CA ASN A 206 1.45 -0.56 -9.35
C ASN A 206 2.85 -0.52 -8.74
N ARG A 207 3.46 0.66 -8.72
CA ARG A 207 4.85 0.89 -8.33
C ARG A 207 4.99 1.28 -6.86
N TYR A 208 4.17 2.18 -6.35
CA TYR A 208 4.26 2.74 -5.00
C TYR A 208 5.70 3.12 -4.61
N PRO A 209 6.30 4.18 -5.20
CA PRO A 209 7.71 4.53 -5.01
C PRO A 209 7.97 5.20 -3.65
N SER A 210 7.70 4.49 -2.54
CA SER A 210 7.75 5.01 -1.17
C SER A 210 9.10 5.60 -0.79
N LEU A 211 10.21 4.91 -1.09
CA LEU A 211 11.56 5.38 -0.76
C LEU A 211 11.89 6.67 -1.52
N ALA A 212 11.55 6.72 -2.81
CA ALA A 212 11.82 7.89 -3.64
C ALA A 212 11.02 9.14 -3.23
N ARG A 213 9.93 8.98 -2.46
CA ARG A 213 9.14 10.11 -1.94
C ARG A 213 9.69 10.69 -0.65
N LEU A 214 10.51 9.95 0.11
CA LEU A 214 10.94 10.38 1.44
C LEU A 214 11.67 11.73 1.46
N PRO A 215 12.56 12.06 0.50
CA PRO A 215 13.23 13.36 0.45
C PRO A 215 12.28 14.56 0.38
N ASP A 216 11.12 14.40 -0.25
CA ASP A 216 10.17 15.49 -0.49
C ASP A 216 9.23 15.73 0.71
N ILE A 217 9.10 14.76 1.61
CA ILE A 217 8.24 14.86 2.78
C ILE A 217 8.87 15.84 3.78
N GLN A 218 8.16 16.89 4.16
CA GLN A 218 8.69 17.93 5.09
C GLN A 218 8.45 17.63 6.58
N ALA A 219 7.66 16.60 6.90
CA ALA A 219 7.27 16.23 8.27
C ALA A 219 8.24 15.24 8.94
N PRO A 220 8.33 15.16 10.28
CA PRO A 220 9.06 14.09 10.96
C PRO A 220 8.59 12.69 10.53
N LEU A 221 9.54 11.75 10.37
CA LEU A 221 9.27 10.40 9.91
C LEU A 221 9.69 9.36 10.96
N LEU A 222 8.81 8.41 11.26
CA LEU A 222 9.11 7.21 12.04
C LEU A 222 8.94 5.98 11.15
N ILE A 223 10.00 5.18 11.00
CA ILE A 223 9.95 3.88 10.34
C ILE A 223 10.06 2.79 11.40
N ILE A 224 9.14 1.83 11.37
CA ILE A 224 9.10 0.65 12.24
C ILE A 224 9.11 -0.58 11.34
N HIS A 225 10.19 -1.37 11.40
CA HIS A 225 10.33 -2.58 10.59
C HIS A 225 11.03 -3.68 11.40
N SER A 226 10.49 -4.91 11.35
CA SER A 226 11.09 -6.06 12.03
C SER A 226 12.26 -6.61 11.22
N ARG A 227 13.39 -6.89 11.88
CA ARG A 227 14.55 -7.52 11.21
C ARG A 227 14.28 -8.93 10.71
N ASP A 228 13.29 -9.60 11.30
CA ASP A 228 12.88 -10.96 10.96
C ASP A 228 11.65 -10.98 10.05
N ASP A 229 11.24 -9.83 9.49
CA ASP A 229 10.18 -9.79 8.49
C ASP A 229 10.66 -10.49 7.22
N ARG A 230 10.12 -11.68 6.96
CA ARG A 230 10.45 -12.50 5.79
C ARG A 230 9.51 -12.27 4.62
N THR A 231 8.57 -11.34 4.73
CA THR A 231 7.64 -11.06 3.64
C THR A 231 8.33 -10.33 2.49
N MET A 232 9.36 -9.51 2.76
CA MET A 232 10.07 -8.69 1.77
C MET A 232 11.52 -8.40 2.19
N ALA A 233 12.51 -8.68 1.33
CA ALA A 233 13.88 -8.18 1.50
C ALA A 233 14.02 -6.71 1.05
N SER A 234 13.14 -6.25 0.14
CA SER A 234 12.99 -4.86 -0.32
C SER A 234 12.26 -3.97 0.72
N ALA A 235 12.51 -4.23 1.99
CA ALA A 235 12.00 -3.45 3.10
C ALA A 235 12.66 -2.06 3.16
N MET A 236 11.96 -1.09 3.73
CA MET A 236 12.62 0.15 4.16
C MET A 236 13.80 -0.16 5.11
N PRO A 237 14.85 0.69 5.15
CA PRO A 237 16.00 0.48 6.02
C PRO A 237 15.58 0.11 7.46
N SER A 238 16.09 -1.02 7.95
CA SER A 238 15.61 -1.67 9.18
C SER A 238 16.02 -0.90 10.45
N GLY A 239 15.11 -0.80 11.41
CA GLY A 239 15.34 -0.21 12.74
C GLY A 239 14.25 0.78 13.16
N TYR A 240 14.19 1.13 14.45
CA TYR A 240 13.42 2.29 14.91
C TYR A 240 14.16 3.56 14.49
N MET A 241 13.82 4.10 13.32
CA MET A 241 14.49 5.27 12.77
C MET A 241 13.53 6.45 12.83
N LEU A 242 13.71 7.29 13.86
CA LEU A 242 13.14 8.64 13.89
C LEU A 242 14.05 9.53 13.04
N LEU A 243 13.55 9.97 11.90
CA LEU A 243 14.27 10.86 11.00
C LEU A 243 13.71 12.27 11.09
N PRO A 244 14.48 13.22 11.67
CA PRO A 244 14.24 14.64 11.43
C PRO A 244 14.22 14.90 9.92
N THR A 245 13.51 15.93 9.48
CA THR A 245 13.41 16.30 8.05
C THR A 245 14.79 16.39 7.37
N SER A 246 15.83 16.81 8.10
CA SER A 246 17.20 16.96 7.61
C SER A 246 18.01 15.65 7.48
N GLN A 247 17.48 14.49 7.88
CA GLN A 247 18.22 13.20 7.91
C GLN A 247 17.52 12.09 7.13
N LYS A 248 16.56 12.43 6.26
CA LYS A 248 15.87 11.45 5.42
C LYS A 248 16.79 10.92 4.31
N PRO A 249 16.71 9.63 3.98
CA PRO A 249 17.51 9.00 2.92
C PRO A 249 17.13 9.54 1.54
#